data_AF-A0A3C1PLP5-F1
#
_entry.id   AF-A0A3C1PLP5-F1
#
_cell.length_a   1.000
_cell.length_b   1.000
_cell.length_c   1.000
_cell.angle_alpha   90.00
_cell.angle_beta   90.00
_cell.angle_gamma   90.00
#
_symmetry.space_group_name_H-M   'P 1'
#
loop_
_entity.id
_entity.type
_entity.pdbx_description
1 polymer ?
#
loop_
_entity_poly.entity_id
_entity_poly.type
_entity_poly.pdbx_seq_one_letter_code
_entity_poly.pdbx_strand_id
1 'polypeptide(L)'
;MKKVFLGGTVNGSKWRNQLIELLNIQYFNPVVDDWNEEAYQRELFERENSDYCLYVITPKMLGFYAIAELVDDSNKRPEKTVFCFLIEDEEEIFNQHQVKSLKSVGRMVINNGALFFDSLASTAEFFNNLPEEDTKELTEEAI
;
A
#
# COMPACT_ATOMS: atom_id res chain seq x y z
N MET A 1 11.18 11.24 -8.04
CA MET A 1 9.94 10.52 -8.42
C MET A 1 9.50 9.74 -7.20
N LYS A 2 8.23 9.89 -6.78
CA LYS A 2 7.73 9.25 -5.56
C LYS A 2 7.64 7.74 -5.71
N LYS A 3 7.76 7.02 -4.60
CA LYS A 3 7.78 5.56 -4.52
C LYS A 3 6.73 5.03 -3.55
N VAL A 4 6.03 3.96 -3.94
CA VAL A 4 5.05 3.25 -3.10
C VAL A 4 5.53 1.85 -2.71
N PHE A 5 5.46 1.52 -1.42
CA PHE A 5 5.62 0.17 -0.90
C PHE A 5 4.32 -0.63 -1.03
N LEU A 6 4.38 -1.84 -1.62
CA LEU A 6 3.21 -2.68 -1.94
C LEU A 6 2.95 -3.77 -0.87
N GLY A 7 2.48 -3.35 0.30
CA GLY A 7 2.09 -4.22 1.42
C GLY A 7 0.69 -4.82 1.29
N GLY A 8 0.40 -5.80 2.15
CA GLY A 8 -0.92 -6.45 2.21
C GLY A 8 -0.91 -7.91 1.77
N THR A 9 -2.09 -8.40 1.37
CA THR A 9 -2.40 -9.84 1.19
C THR A 9 -1.43 -10.52 0.24
N VAL A 10 -0.95 -11.71 0.63
CA VAL A 10 -0.12 -12.60 -0.19
C VAL A 10 -0.97 -13.81 -0.57
N ASN A 11 -0.47 -15.04 -0.43
CA ASN A 11 -1.21 -16.29 -0.62
C ASN A 11 -1.82 -16.47 -2.03
N GLY A 12 -1.01 -16.27 -3.08
CA GLY A 12 -1.45 -16.49 -4.46
C GLY A 12 -2.43 -15.44 -4.99
N SER A 13 -2.63 -14.33 -4.27
CA SER A 13 -3.31 -13.15 -4.81
C SER A 13 -2.49 -12.49 -5.92
N LYS A 14 -3.18 -12.06 -7.00
CA LYS A 14 -2.58 -11.37 -8.15
C LYS A 14 -2.78 -9.84 -8.12
N TRP A 15 -3.31 -9.28 -7.03
CA TRP A 15 -3.59 -7.84 -6.96
C TRP A 15 -2.36 -6.98 -7.26
N ARG A 16 -1.16 -7.43 -6.87
CA ARG A 16 0.09 -6.69 -7.15
C ARG A 16 0.36 -6.58 -8.65
N ASN A 17 0.23 -7.68 -9.38
CA ASN A 17 0.43 -7.70 -10.83
C ASN A 17 -0.58 -6.78 -11.52
N GLN A 18 -1.86 -6.89 -11.12
CA GLN A 18 -2.94 -6.05 -11.64
C GLN A 18 -2.70 -4.56 -11.35
N LEU A 19 -2.23 -4.21 -10.15
CA LEU A 19 -1.95 -2.83 -9.79
C LEU A 19 -0.72 -2.29 -10.52
N ILE A 20 0.37 -3.07 -10.58
CA ILE A 20 1.63 -2.67 -11.22
C ILE A 20 1.42 -2.30 -12.70
N GLU A 21 0.56 -3.02 -13.41
CA GLU A 21 0.19 -2.68 -14.80
C GLU A 21 -0.49 -1.31 -14.95
N LEU A 22 -1.08 -0.79 -13.87
CA LEU A 22 -1.77 0.50 -13.83
C LEU A 22 -0.89 1.64 -13.27
N LEU A 23 0.27 1.35 -12.67
CA LEU A 23 1.10 2.34 -11.98
C LEU A 23 2.11 3.02 -12.92
N ASN A 24 2.18 4.34 -12.83
CA ASN A 24 3.15 5.22 -13.50
C ASN A 24 4.17 5.82 -12.52
N ILE A 25 4.26 5.30 -11.31
CA ILE A 25 5.20 5.74 -10.27
C ILE A 25 6.18 4.62 -9.89
N GLN A 26 7.25 4.96 -9.17
CA GLN A 26 8.14 3.94 -8.63
C GLN A 26 7.40 3.10 -7.59
N TYR A 27 7.74 1.82 -7.50
CA TYR A 27 7.16 0.92 -6.51
C TYR A 27 8.18 -0.08 -5.98
N PHE A 28 7.91 -0.61 -4.79
CA PHE A 28 8.63 -1.74 -4.23
C PHE A 28 7.63 -2.87 -3.92
N ASN A 29 7.86 -4.04 -4.52
CA ASN A 29 7.11 -5.26 -4.24
C ASN A 29 7.89 -6.11 -3.22
N PRO A 30 7.38 -6.30 -1.98
CA PRO A 30 8.10 -7.05 -0.94
C PRO A 30 8.03 -8.58 -1.13
N VAL A 31 7.23 -9.09 -2.07
CA VAL A 31 7.06 -10.53 -2.27
C VAL A 31 8.29 -11.09 -3.00
N VAL A 32 8.94 -12.07 -2.37
CA VAL A 32 10.08 -12.84 -2.91
C VAL A 32 9.78 -14.33 -2.82
N ASP A 33 10.40 -15.14 -3.70
CA ASP A 33 10.22 -16.60 -3.69
C ASP A 33 10.85 -17.25 -2.43
N ASP A 34 12.05 -16.80 -2.05
CA ASP A 34 12.77 -17.26 -0.87
C ASP A 34 12.87 -16.15 0.18
N TRP A 35 12.09 -16.25 1.25
CA TRP A 35 12.15 -15.31 2.36
C TRP A 35 13.38 -15.61 3.24
N ASN A 36 14.27 -14.63 3.33
CA ASN A 36 15.50 -14.69 4.13
C ASN A 36 15.72 -13.36 4.89
N GLU A 37 16.77 -13.32 5.71
CA GLU A 37 17.09 -12.13 6.52
C GLU A 37 17.34 -10.88 5.66
N GLU A 38 18.00 -11.02 4.50
CA GLU A 38 18.26 -9.89 3.61
C GLU A 38 16.97 -9.32 3.02
N ALA A 39 16.03 -10.18 2.62
CA ALA A 39 14.71 -9.79 2.14
C ALA A 39 13.92 -9.06 3.24
N TYR A 40 13.99 -9.55 4.48
CA TYR A 40 13.36 -8.90 5.63
C TYR A 40 13.95 -7.51 5.90
N GLN A 41 15.27 -7.37 5.93
CA GLN A 41 15.92 -6.07 6.13
C GLN A 41 15.62 -5.11 4.98
N ARG A 42 15.54 -5.61 3.75
CA ARG A 42 15.16 -4.83 2.58
C ARG A 42 13.73 -4.33 2.69
N GLU A 43 12.80 -5.19 3.11
CA GLU A 43 11.40 -4.82 3.34
C GLU A 43 11.27 -3.70 4.39
N LEU A 44 11.96 -3.84 5.52
CA LEU A 44 11.99 -2.80 6.56
C LEU A 44 12.53 -1.46 6.03
N PHE A 45 13.64 -1.52 5.29
CA PHE A 45 14.23 -0.32 4.68
C PHE A 45 13.28 0.34 3.69
N GLU A 46 12.66 -0.44 2.80
CA GLU A 46 11.77 0.08 1.76
C GLU A 46 10.47 0.62 2.33
N ARG A 47 9.91 -0.01 3.37
CA ARG A 47 8.74 0.51 4.10
C ARG A 47 9.03 1.81 4.84
N GLU A 48 10.25 1.98 5.35
CA GLU A 48 10.67 3.23 5.99
C GLU A 48 10.89 4.36 4.98
N ASN A 49 11.53 4.06 3.85
CA ASN A 49 12.02 5.05 2.88
C ASN A 49 11.11 5.27 1.65
N SER A 50 9.98 4.57 1.55
CA SER A 50 8.98 4.86 0.52
C SER A 50 8.09 6.03 0.95
N ASP A 51 7.74 6.90 -0.01
CA ASP A 51 6.85 8.04 0.23
C ASP A 51 5.43 7.61 0.63
N TYR A 52 5.03 6.41 0.19
CA TYR A 52 3.75 5.80 0.54
C TYR A 52 3.90 4.33 0.93
N CYS A 53 3.06 3.88 1.85
CA CYS A 53 2.85 2.48 2.21
C CYS A 53 1.41 2.11 1.87
N LEU A 54 1.22 1.35 0.79
CA LEU A 54 -0.06 0.81 0.39
C LEU A 54 -0.29 -0.55 1.04
N TYR A 55 -1.46 -0.73 1.63
CA TYR A 55 -1.94 -2.01 2.15
C TYR A 55 -3.17 -2.45 1.36
N VAL A 56 -3.03 -3.52 0.55
CA VAL A 56 -4.18 -4.12 -0.16
C VAL A 56 -4.65 -5.40 0.52
N ILE A 57 -5.91 -5.42 0.96
CA ILE A 57 -6.52 -6.58 1.61
C ILE A 57 -7.49 -7.28 0.66
N THR A 58 -7.33 -8.59 0.47
CA THR A 58 -8.18 -9.39 -0.42
C THR A 58 -8.72 -10.62 0.33
N PRO A 59 -9.76 -11.29 -0.20
CA PRO A 59 -10.34 -12.49 0.41
C PRO A 59 -9.33 -13.62 0.70
N LYS A 60 -8.22 -13.68 -0.07
CA LYS A 60 -7.12 -14.64 0.12
C LYS A 60 -6.27 -14.41 1.37
N MET A 61 -6.60 -13.42 2.20
CA MET A 61 -5.89 -13.16 3.45
C MET A 61 -6.00 -14.36 4.40
N LEU A 62 -4.85 -14.81 4.92
CA LEU A 62 -4.80 -15.88 5.94
C LEU A 62 -4.63 -15.35 7.36
N GLY A 63 -3.97 -14.19 7.50
CA GLY A 63 -3.64 -13.58 8.77
C GLY A 63 -4.12 -12.15 8.88
N PHE A 64 -4.15 -11.63 10.10
CA PHE A 64 -4.63 -10.28 10.40
C PHE A 64 -3.51 -9.25 10.54
N TYR A 65 -2.24 -9.67 10.46
CA TYR A 65 -1.10 -8.80 10.76
C TYR A 65 -1.03 -7.57 9.85
N ALA A 66 -1.24 -7.73 8.54
CA ALA A 66 -1.26 -6.60 7.61
C ALA A 66 -2.37 -5.56 7.94
N ILE A 67 -3.48 -5.98 8.54
CA ILE A 67 -4.53 -5.06 9.02
C ILE A 67 -4.05 -4.33 10.27
N ALA A 68 -3.37 -5.03 11.19
CA ALA A 68 -2.79 -4.41 12.38
C ALA A 68 -1.71 -3.39 12.01
N GLU A 69 -0.83 -3.72 11.06
CA GLU A 69 0.19 -2.81 10.52
C GLU A 69 -0.45 -1.58 9.87
N LEU A 70 -1.45 -1.79 9.00
CA LEU A 70 -2.20 -0.69 8.40
C LEU A 70 -2.76 0.27 9.46
N VAL A 71 -3.39 -0.27 10.51
CA VAL A 71 -3.99 0.56 11.55
C VAL A 71 -2.91 1.28 12.37
N ASP A 72 -1.82 0.61 12.71
CA ASP A 72 -0.68 1.21 13.42
C ASP A 72 0.00 2.32 12.61
N ASP A 73 0.30 2.06 11.33
CA ASP A 73 0.88 3.04 10.41
C ASP A 73 -0.08 4.20 10.15
N SER A 74 -1.38 3.96 10.02
CA SER A 74 -2.35 5.07 9.86
C SER A 74 -2.36 6.02 11.06
N ASN A 75 -2.04 5.54 12.28
CA ASN A 75 -1.92 6.40 13.46
C ASN A 75 -0.57 7.11 13.51
N LYS A 76 0.52 6.39 13.22
CA LYS A 76 1.89 6.89 13.42
C LYS A 76 2.40 7.73 12.25
N ARG A 77 1.92 7.44 11.04
CA ARG A 77 2.40 7.96 9.75
C ARG A 77 1.23 8.09 8.76
N PRO A 78 0.15 8.83 9.12
CA PRO A 78 -1.04 8.93 8.29
C PRO A 78 -0.77 9.46 6.88
N GLU A 79 0.18 10.38 6.74
CA GLU A 79 0.53 11.06 5.48
C GLU A 79 1.05 10.13 4.40
N LYS A 80 1.68 9.01 4.78
CA LYS A 80 2.18 8.00 3.84
C LYS A 80 1.27 6.77 3.72
N THR A 81 0.28 6.63 4.60
CA THR A 81 -0.49 5.38 4.69
C THR A 81 -1.67 5.39 3.73
N VAL A 82 -1.78 4.33 2.91
CA VAL A 82 -2.87 4.14 1.97
C VAL A 82 -3.48 2.75 2.15
N PHE A 83 -4.80 2.67 2.29
CA PHE A 83 -5.54 1.42 2.39
C PHE A 83 -6.36 1.16 1.13
N CYS A 84 -6.35 -0.07 0.64
CA CYS A 84 -7.33 -0.57 -0.31
C CYS A 84 -7.81 -1.97 0.10
N PHE A 85 -9.07 -2.31 -0.18
CA PHE A 85 -9.50 -3.72 -0.15
C PHE A 85 -10.28 -4.07 -1.39
N LEU A 86 -10.17 -5.34 -1.80
CA LEU A 86 -10.94 -5.93 -2.89
C LEU A 86 -12.03 -6.83 -2.31
N ILE A 87 -13.25 -6.73 -2.83
CA ILE A 87 -14.36 -7.58 -2.40
C ILE A 87 -14.17 -9.03 -2.87
N GLU A 88 -13.54 -9.19 -4.04
CA GLU A 88 -13.28 -10.45 -4.73
C GLU A 88 -11.81 -10.56 -5.14
N ASP A 89 -11.29 -11.78 -5.16
CA ASP A 89 -9.97 -12.15 -5.65
C ASP A 89 -10.03 -13.56 -6.25
N GLU A 90 -10.15 -13.62 -7.57
CA GLU A 90 -10.46 -14.84 -8.32
C GLU A 90 -11.77 -15.49 -7.83
N GLU A 91 -11.71 -16.69 -7.27
CA GLU A 91 -12.89 -17.43 -6.78
C GLU A 91 -13.27 -17.08 -5.33
N GLU A 92 -12.42 -16.34 -4.62
CA GLU A 92 -12.65 -15.98 -3.23
C GLU A 92 -13.34 -14.62 -3.09
N ILE A 93 -14.38 -14.56 -2.25
CA ILE A 93 -15.21 -13.37 -2.06
C ILE A 93 -15.44 -13.15 -0.57
N PHE A 94 -15.21 -11.92 -0.10
CA PHE A 94 -15.58 -11.55 1.26
C PHE A 94 -17.10 -11.56 1.42
N ASN A 95 -17.58 -12.15 2.52
CA ASN A 95 -19.00 -12.07 2.85
C ASN A 95 -19.40 -10.65 3.29
N GLN A 96 -20.71 -10.39 3.37
CA GLN A 96 -21.24 -9.06 3.71
C GLN A 96 -20.76 -8.53 5.07
N HIS A 97 -20.57 -9.40 6.07
CA HIS A 97 -20.08 -9.00 7.38
C HIS A 97 -18.60 -8.61 7.34
N GLN A 98 -17.78 -9.33 6.57
CA GLN A 98 -16.38 -9.01 6.35
C GLN A 98 -16.24 -7.67 5.61
N VAL A 99 -17.00 -7.46 4.54
CA VAL A 99 -17.01 -6.18 3.81
C VAL A 99 -17.42 -5.01 4.73
N LYS A 100 -18.46 -5.19 5.56
CA LYS A 100 -18.87 -4.17 6.54
C LYS A 100 -17.77 -3.88 7.57
N SER A 101 -17.03 -4.90 7.98
CA SER A 101 -15.92 -4.76 8.93
C SER A 101 -14.75 -4.02 8.29
N LEU A 102 -14.35 -4.38 7.07
CA LEU A 102 -13.29 -3.69 6.31
C LEU A 102 -13.64 -2.23 6.01
N LYS A 103 -14.90 -1.92 5.70
CA LYS A 103 -15.38 -0.52 5.57
C LYS A 103 -15.26 0.25 6.89
N SER A 104 -15.48 -0.41 8.03
CA SER A 104 -15.27 0.22 9.34
C SER A 104 -13.79 0.47 9.62
N VAL A 105 -12.90 -0.45 9.22
CA VAL A 105 -11.44 -0.24 9.26
C VAL A 105 -11.05 0.94 8.36
N GLY A 106 -11.57 1.02 7.13
CA GLY A 106 -11.28 2.14 6.22
C GLY A 106 -11.73 3.49 6.77
N ARG A 107 -12.86 3.55 7.48
CA ARG A 107 -13.28 4.76 8.20
C ARG A 107 -12.33 5.14 9.32
N MET A 108 -11.79 4.16 10.05
CA MET A 108 -10.78 4.40 11.07
C MET A 108 -9.48 4.95 10.47
N VAL A 109 -9.02 4.37 9.36
CA VAL A 109 -7.86 4.85 8.60
C VAL A 109 -8.04 6.31 8.16
N ILE A 110 -9.20 6.64 7.59
CA ILE A 110 -9.53 8.03 7.22
C ILE A 110 -9.53 8.96 8.44
N ASN A 111 -10.13 8.53 9.56
CA ASN A 111 -10.20 9.33 10.78
C ASN A 111 -8.80 9.61 11.37
N ASN A 112 -7.82 8.74 11.12
CA ASN A 112 -6.44 8.94 11.53
C ASN A 112 -5.67 9.89 10.60
N GLY A 113 -6.25 10.27 9.45
CA GLY A 113 -5.66 11.18 8.45
C GLY A 113 -5.06 10.48 7.24
N ALA A 114 -5.17 9.15 7.14
CA ALA A 114 -4.67 8.35 6.03
C ALA A 114 -5.72 8.19 4.91
N LEU A 115 -5.31 7.60 3.79
CA LEU A 115 -6.16 7.45 2.60
C LEU A 115 -6.80 6.05 2.52
N PHE A 116 -8.01 5.97 1.99
CA PHE A 116 -8.72 4.71 1.77
C PHE A 116 -9.44 4.70 0.41
N PHE A 117 -9.25 3.61 -0.33
CA PHE A 117 -9.86 3.33 -1.63
C PHE A 117 -10.51 1.95 -1.66
N ASP A 118 -11.52 1.75 -2.50
CA ASP A 118 -12.24 0.48 -2.66
C ASP A 118 -11.98 -0.22 -4.00
N SER A 119 -11.00 0.26 -4.78
CA SER A 119 -10.57 -0.38 -6.02
C SER A 119 -9.09 -0.13 -6.33
N LEU A 120 -8.47 -1.02 -7.10
CA LEU A 120 -7.11 -0.81 -7.62
C LEU A 120 -7.06 0.37 -8.60
N ALA A 121 -8.14 0.62 -9.35
CA ALA A 121 -8.19 1.70 -10.33
C ALA A 121 -8.11 3.08 -9.66
N SER A 122 -8.93 3.34 -8.64
CA SER A 122 -8.87 4.60 -7.88
C SER A 122 -7.56 4.74 -7.08
N THR A 123 -7.01 3.62 -6.60
CA THR A 123 -5.69 3.59 -5.96
C THR A 123 -4.59 3.99 -6.94
N ALA A 124 -4.56 3.43 -8.15
CA ALA A 124 -3.58 3.76 -9.18
C ALA A 124 -3.76 5.21 -9.68
N GLU A 125 -4.99 5.65 -9.88
CA GLU A 125 -5.31 7.03 -10.28
C GLU A 125 -4.74 8.04 -9.27
N PHE A 126 -4.89 7.79 -7.97
CA PHE A 126 -4.28 8.63 -6.94
C PHE A 126 -2.76 8.73 -7.10
N PHE A 127 -2.07 7.59 -7.21
CA PHE A 127 -0.62 7.55 -7.32
C PHE A 127 -0.11 8.21 -8.61
N ASN A 128 -0.77 7.95 -9.74
CA ASN A 128 -0.37 8.45 -11.06
C ASN A 128 -0.55 9.97 -11.21
N ASN A 129 -1.39 10.59 -10.38
CA ASN A 129 -1.64 12.04 -10.39
C ASN A 129 -0.91 12.77 -9.26
N LEU A 130 0.02 12.12 -8.56
CA LEU A 130 0.87 12.80 -7.61
C LEU A 130 1.75 13.84 -8.32
N PRO A 131 1.89 15.06 -7.78
CA PRO A 131 2.75 16.06 -8.36
C PRO A 131 4.20 15.57 -8.38
N GLU A 132 4.90 15.82 -9.48
CA GLU A 132 6.35 15.68 -9.52
C GLU A 132 6.97 16.67 -8.52
N GLU A 133 7.94 16.20 -7.74
CA GLU A 133 8.74 17.13 -6.95
C GLU A 133 9.66 17.89 -7.90
N ASP A 134 9.50 19.21 -7.96
CA ASP A 134 10.51 20.09 -8.54
C ASP A 134 11.81 19.81 -7.78
N THR A 135 12.76 19.14 -8.43
CA THR A 135 14.14 19.14 -7.98
C THR A 135 14.59 20.59 -7.99
N LYS A 136 14.52 21.26 -6.84
CA LYS A 136 15.25 22.51 -6.64
C LYS A 136 16.70 22.18 -6.92
N GLU A 137 17.18 22.63 -8.08
CA GLU A 137 18.60 22.74 -8.33
C GLU A 137 19.19 23.44 -7.11
N LEU A 138 19.94 22.69 -6.31
CA LEU A 138 20.93 23.26 -5.42
C LEU A 138 21.97 23.88 -6.34
N THR A 139 21.70 25.07 -6.83
CA THR A 139 22.73 25.91 -7.43
C THR A 139 23.74 26.19 -6.33
N GLU A 140 24.88 25.54 -6.41
CA GLU A 140 26.10 25.89 -5.69
C GLU A 140 26.53 27.32 -6.11
N GLU A 141 25.88 28.32 -5.55
CA GLU A 141 26.41 29.68 -5.46
C GLU A 141 26.55 30.05 -3.97
N ALA A 142 27.47 29.38 -3.29
CA ALA A 142 28.09 29.88 -2.06
C ALA A 142 29.34 29.05 -1.74
N ILE A 143 30.48 29.43 -2.34
CA ILE A 143 31.80 29.70 -1.70
C ILE A 143 32.76 30.16 -2.80
#